data_AF-A0A317EGZ7-F1
#
_entry.id   AF-A0A317EGZ7-F1
#
_cell.length_a   1.000
_cell.length_b   1.000
_cell.length_c   1.000
_cell.angle_alpha   90.00
_cell.angle_beta   90.00
_cell.angle_gamma   90.00
#
_symmetry.space_group_name_H-M   'P 1'
#
loop_
_entity.id
_entity.type
_entity.pdbx_description
1 polymer ?
#
loop_
_entity_poly.entity_id
_entity_poly.type
_entity_poly.pdbx_seq_one_letter_code
_entity_poly.pdbx_strand_id
1 'polypeptide(L)'
;MAYLAEDDPAMAALAFLGTISSAVPGGKALFGAARRAAMEAADVGRFGRQARLRELVNDDTLGAADRGWIRQELNSIDRGQRSTIRNPPGKDLAHERGREAAKGYDYSHSNLQDRDLHRLQHKYDDFGRANTERPLP
;
A
#
# COMPACT_ATOMS: atom_id res chain seq x y z
N MET A 1 -14.51 22.39 -3.99
CA MET A 1 -15.45 21.29 -3.69
C MET A 1 -14.85 20.50 -2.54
N ALA A 2 -15.31 20.74 -1.31
CA ALA A 2 -14.84 20.01 -0.14
C ALA A 2 -15.52 18.63 -0.14
N TYR A 3 -14.75 17.56 -0.25
CA TYR A 3 -15.27 16.20 -0.10
C TYR A 3 -15.52 15.99 1.39
N LEU A 4 -16.79 16.02 1.81
CA LEU A 4 -17.17 15.69 3.18
C LEU A 4 -17.04 14.16 3.32
N ALA A 5 -16.53 13.69 4.46
CA ALA A 5 -16.29 12.27 4.73
C ALA A 5 -17.56 11.38 4.73
N GLU A 6 -18.73 11.97 4.46
CA GLU A 6 -20.04 11.35 4.40
C GLU A 6 -20.38 10.79 3.00
N ASP A 7 -19.61 11.17 1.97
CA ASP A 7 -19.82 10.71 0.58
C ASP A 7 -19.05 9.41 0.24
N ASP A 8 -18.42 8.78 1.24
CA ASP A 8 -17.83 7.45 1.11
C ASP A 8 -18.83 6.39 1.61
N PRO A 9 -19.41 5.55 0.72
CA PRO A 9 -20.42 4.56 1.10
C PRO A 9 -19.90 3.54 2.12
N ALA A 10 -18.57 3.32 2.19
CA ALA A 10 -17.98 2.45 3.21
C ALA A 10 -18.00 3.12 4.61
N MET A 11 -17.78 4.43 4.69
CA MET A 11 -17.81 5.18 5.95
C MET A 11 -19.25 5.37 6.46
N ALA A 12 -20.21 5.57 5.56
CA ALA A 12 -21.64 5.60 5.90
C ALA A 12 -22.13 4.24 6.46
N ALA A 13 -21.70 3.13 5.86
CA ALA A 13 -22.03 1.79 6.34
C ALA A 13 -21.41 1.47 7.72
N LEU A 14 -20.16 1.90 7.95
CA LEU A 14 -19.48 1.75 9.25
C LEU A 14 -20.13 2.61 10.35
N ALA A 15 -20.56 3.83 10.03
CA ALA A 15 -21.27 4.69 10.98
C ALA A 15 -22.62 4.07 11.38
N PHE A 16 -23.40 3.60 10.41
CA PHE A 16 -24.68 2.94 10.65
C PHE A 16 -24.54 1.65 11.48
N LEU A 17 -23.56 0.79 11.17
CA LEU A 17 -23.27 -0.42 11.95
C LEU A 17 -22.77 -0.10 13.37
N GLY A 18 -22.04 1.00 13.55
CA GLY A 18 -21.59 1.48 14.86
C GLY A 18 -22.75 1.84 15.79
N THR A 19 -23.80 2.49 15.26
CA THR A 19 -25.00 2.87 16.03
C THR A 19 -25.84 1.67 16.46
N ILE A 20 -25.92 0.63 15.62
CA ILE A 20 -26.70 -0.59 15.93
C ILE A 20 -25.96 -1.47 16.93
N SER A 21 -24.62 -1.50 16.88
CA SER A 21 -23.78 -2.34 17.75
C SER A 21 -23.92 -2.02 19.25
N SER A 22 -24.28 -0.79 19.61
CA SER A 22 -24.50 -0.40 21.01
C SER A 22 -25.81 -0.90 21.60
N ALA A 23 -26.77 -1.34 20.77
CA ALA A 23 -28.11 -1.74 21.19
C ALA A 23 -28.30 -3.26 21.33
N VAL A 24 -27.31 -4.07 20.96
CA VAL A 24 -27.40 -5.54 20.95
C VAL A 24 -26.29 -6.17 21.80
N PRO A 25 -26.60 -7.12 22.71
CA PRO A 25 -25.58 -7.88 23.44
C PRO A 25 -24.60 -8.56 22.46
N GLY A 26 -23.30 -8.28 22.59
CA GLY A 26 -22.26 -8.77 21.66
C GLY A 26 -22.03 -7.93 20.40
N GLY A 27 -22.87 -6.92 20.12
CA GLY A 27 -22.76 -6.05 18.94
C GLY A 27 -21.42 -5.29 18.86
N LYS A 28 -20.90 -4.81 20.00
CA LYS A 28 -19.58 -4.15 20.08
C LYS A 28 -18.43 -5.07 19.66
N ALA A 29 -18.49 -6.35 20.01
CA ALA A 29 -17.47 -7.33 19.64
C ALA A 29 -17.54 -7.66 18.16
N LEU A 30 -18.75 -7.81 17.60
CA LEU A 30 -18.98 -8.04 16.19
C LEU A 30 -18.50 -6.85 15.33
N PHE A 31 -18.80 -5.62 15.77
CA PHE A 31 -18.31 -4.39 15.12
C PHE A 31 -16.78 -4.27 15.17
N GLY A 32 -16.16 -4.61 16.31
CA GLY A 32 -14.70 -4.66 16.43
C GLY A 32 -14.06 -5.67 15.47
N ALA A 33 -14.66 -6.85 15.33
CA ALA A 33 -14.20 -7.89 14.40
C ALA A 33 -14.35 -7.44 12.93
N ALA A 34 -15.50 -6.84 12.55
CA ALA A 34 -15.73 -6.32 11.21
C ALA A 34 -14.77 -5.17 10.86
N ARG A 35 -14.53 -4.25 11.80
CA ARG A 35 -13.55 -3.17 11.63
C ARG A 35 -12.14 -3.73 11.47
N ARG A 36 -11.77 -4.73 12.27
CA ARG A 36 -10.46 -5.39 12.16
C ARG A 36 -10.30 -6.08 10.81
N ALA A 37 -11.28 -6.85 10.35
CA ALA A 37 -11.26 -7.50 9.05
C ALA A 37 -11.17 -6.48 7.89
N ALA A 38 -11.86 -5.34 8.00
CA ALA A 38 -11.77 -4.26 7.01
C ALA A 38 -10.40 -3.57 7.03
N MET A 39 -9.82 -3.34 8.21
CA MET A 39 -8.45 -2.81 8.33
C MET A 39 -7.41 -3.81 7.80
N GLU A 40 -7.59 -5.09 8.06
CA GLU A 40 -6.70 -6.18 7.61
C GLU A 40 -6.78 -6.33 6.09
N ALA A 41 -7.98 -6.30 5.50
CA ALA A 41 -8.16 -6.22 4.05
C ALA A 41 -7.56 -4.94 3.43
N ALA A 42 -7.65 -3.81 4.11
CA ALA A 42 -7.00 -2.57 3.68
C ALA A 42 -5.47 -2.63 3.78
N ASP A 43 -4.92 -3.46 4.66
CA ASP A 43 -3.48 -3.64 4.84
C ASP A 43 -2.89 -4.67 3.87
N VAL A 44 -3.70 -5.60 3.33
CA VAL A 44 -3.27 -6.55 2.28
C VAL A 44 -2.63 -5.80 1.10
N GLY A 45 -3.24 -4.70 0.65
CA GLY A 45 -2.69 -3.89 -0.46
C GLY A 45 -1.38 -3.18 -0.13
N ARG A 46 -0.95 -3.17 1.13
CA ARG A 46 0.31 -2.54 1.58
C ARG A 46 1.33 -3.56 2.07
N PHE A 47 1.04 -4.85 1.94
CA PHE A 47 1.93 -5.94 2.31
C PHE A 47 3.01 -6.20 1.25
N GLY A 48 4.09 -6.91 1.62
CA GLY A 48 5.07 -7.41 0.65
C GLY A 48 6.18 -6.44 0.27
N ARG A 49 6.17 -5.18 0.74
CA ARG A 49 7.20 -4.17 0.41
C ARG A 49 8.64 -4.66 0.61
N GLN A 50 8.91 -5.33 1.73
CA GLN A 50 10.26 -5.82 2.03
C GLN A 50 10.67 -6.99 1.14
N ALA A 51 9.72 -7.87 0.80
CA ALA A 51 9.96 -8.97 -0.13
C ALA A 51 10.27 -8.42 -1.53
N ARG A 52 9.46 -7.46 -2.01
CA ARG A 52 9.69 -6.80 -3.30
C ARG A 52 11.05 -6.13 -3.38
N LEU A 53 11.46 -5.39 -2.35
CA LEU A 53 12.79 -4.78 -2.31
C LEU A 53 13.92 -5.83 -2.36
N ARG A 54 13.74 -7.02 -1.79
CA ARG A 54 14.73 -8.12 -1.88
C ARG A 54 14.81 -8.67 -3.30
N GLU A 55 13.71 -8.77 -4.02
CA GLU A 55 13.69 -9.21 -5.42
C GLU A 55 14.44 -8.22 -6.32
N LEU A 56 14.17 -6.92 -6.14
CA LEU A 56 14.73 -5.84 -6.95
C LEU A 56 16.27 -5.77 -6.92
N VAL A 57 16.92 -6.38 -5.93
CA VAL A 57 18.40 -6.45 -5.88
C VAL A 57 19.01 -7.24 -7.05
N ASN A 58 18.22 -8.15 -7.65
CA ASN A 58 18.64 -9.03 -8.74
C ASN A 58 17.98 -8.67 -10.08
N ASP A 59 17.18 -7.61 -10.12
CA ASP A 59 16.51 -7.14 -11.32
C ASP A 59 17.50 -6.39 -12.23
N ASP A 60 17.79 -6.95 -13.41
CA ASP A 60 18.75 -6.40 -14.36
C ASP A 60 18.26 -5.11 -15.05
N THR A 61 16.94 -4.89 -15.08
CA THR A 61 16.30 -3.69 -15.63
C THR A 61 16.50 -2.47 -14.73
N LEU A 62 16.75 -2.70 -13.44
CA LEU A 62 16.97 -1.62 -12.48
C LEU A 62 18.35 -0.97 -12.67
N GLY A 63 18.49 0.30 -12.28
CA GLY A 63 19.79 0.96 -12.27
C GLY A 63 20.78 0.29 -11.31
N ALA A 64 22.06 0.20 -11.68
CA ALA A 64 23.08 -0.39 -10.82
C ALA A 64 23.23 0.35 -9.46
N ALA A 65 22.99 1.67 -9.45
CA ALA A 65 23.01 2.47 -8.22
C ALA A 65 21.90 2.06 -7.24
N ASP A 66 20.67 1.87 -7.74
CA ASP A 66 19.53 1.46 -6.91
C ASP A 66 19.71 0.04 -6.37
N ARG A 67 20.17 -0.90 -7.21
CA ARG A 67 20.56 -2.24 -6.77
C ARG A 67 21.66 -2.20 -5.70
N GLY A 68 22.67 -1.36 -5.90
CA GLY A 68 23.77 -1.17 -4.96
C GLY A 68 23.29 -0.67 -3.60
N TRP A 69 22.37 0.30 -3.59
CA TRP A 69 21.75 0.79 -2.36
C TRP A 69 20.98 -0.30 -1.62
N ILE A 70 20.11 -1.04 -2.31
CA ILE A 70 19.35 -2.14 -1.71
C ILE A 70 20.31 -3.20 -1.12
N ARG A 71 21.38 -3.54 -1.84
CA ARG A 71 22.41 -4.48 -1.36
C ARG A 71 23.11 -3.94 -0.11
N GLN A 72 23.38 -2.64 -0.02
CA GLN A 72 23.94 -2.02 1.17
C GLN A 72 22.99 -2.11 2.37
N GLU A 73 21.69 -1.89 2.15
CA GLU A 73 20.68 -2.05 3.20
C GLU A 73 20.60 -3.51 3.67
N LEU A 74 20.66 -4.49 2.76
CA LEU A 74 20.74 -5.92 3.10
C LEU A 74 21.96 -6.25 3.95
N ASN A 75 23.14 -5.77 3.57
CA ASN A 75 24.36 -5.95 4.35
C ASN A 75 24.26 -5.28 5.73
N SER A 76 23.51 -4.18 5.84
CA SER A 76 23.29 -3.50 7.13
C SER A 76 22.34 -4.28 8.04
N ILE A 77 21.36 -4.98 7.46
CA ILE A 77 20.50 -5.91 8.19
C ILE A 77 21.29 -7.12 8.67
N ASP A 78 22.13 -7.68 7.81
CA ASP A 78 23.00 -8.83 8.12
C ASP A 78 23.94 -8.51 9.31
N ARG A 79 24.49 -7.28 9.35
CA ARG A 79 25.29 -6.78 10.47
C ARG A 79 24.46 -6.39 11.71
N GLY A 80 23.14 -6.58 11.71
CA GLY A 80 22.26 -6.20 12.83
C GLY A 80 22.09 -4.69 13.04
N GLN A 81 22.51 -3.85 12.09
CA GLN A 81 22.41 -2.39 12.20
C GLN A 81 21.02 -1.87 11.83
N ARG A 82 20.23 -2.66 11.09
CA ARG A 82 18.87 -2.33 10.65
C ARG A 82 17.98 -3.57 10.68
N SER A 83 16.68 -3.35 10.80
CA SER A 83 15.66 -4.40 10.70
C SER A 83 14.94 -4.40 9.34
N THR A 84 15.07 -3.33 8.54
CA THR A 84 14.31 -3.13 7.30
C THR A 84 15.15 -2.46 6.21
N ILE A 85 14.80 -2.75 4.96
CA ILE A 85 15.36 -2.15 3.75
C ILE A 85 14.64 -0.84 3.49
N ARG A 86 15.39 0.25 3.36
CA ARG A 86 14.86 1.55 2.92
C ARG A 86 14.89 1.66 1.39
N ASN A 87 14.00 2.48 0.85
CA ASN A 87 14.06 2.81 -0.57
C ASN A 87 15.35 3.60 -0.87
N PRO A 88 15.89 3.49 -2.09
CA PRO A 88 16.95 4.37 -2.55
C PRO A 88 16.57 5.86 -2.40
N PRO A 89 17.55 6.75 -2.16
CA PRO A 89 17.31 8.18 -2.05
C PRO A 89 16.58 8.72 -3.28
N GLY A 90 15.56 9.56 -3.06
CA GLY A 90 14.77 10.15 -4.15
C GLY A 90 13.74 9.22 -4.80
N LYS A 91 13.68 7.94 -4.41
CA LYS A 91 12.75 6.96 -4.99
C LYS A 91 11.73 6.43 -4.00
N ASP A 92 10.57 6.09 -4.53
CA ASP A 92 9.51 5.40 -3.82
C ASP A 92 9.22 4.06 -4.53
N LEU A 93 8.76 3.08 -3.76
CA LEU A 93 8.24 1.84 -4.33
C LEU A 93 6.78 2.12 -4.72
N ALA A 94 6.54 2.26 -6.02
CA ALA A 94 5.27 2.70 -6.58
C ALA A 94 4.51 1.51 -7.18
N HIS A 95 3.21 1.43 -6.93
CA HIS A 95 2.36 0.45 -7.60
C HIS A 95 2.22 0.78 -9.09
N GLU A 96 2.17 -0.25 -9.92
CA GLU A 96 1.82 -0.08 -11.33
C GLU A 96 0.41 0.48 -11.52
N ARG A 97 0.22 1.26 -12.60
CA ARG A 97 -1.12 1.74 -12.98
C ARG A 97 -2.04 0.56 -13.27
N GLY A 98 -3.23 0.58 -12.68
CA GLY A 98 -4.21 -0.50 -12.73
C GLY A 98 -3.96 -1.64 -11.75
N ARG A 99 -2.92 -1.58 -10.91
CA ARG A 99 -2.60 -2.55 -9.85
C ARG A 99 -2.24 -1.86 -8.54
N GLU A 100 -3.01 -0.83 -8.21
CA GLU A 100 -2.76 -0.01 -7.04
C GLU A 100 -3.32 -0.63 -5.77
N ALA A 101 -2.74 -0.27 -4.63
CA ALA A 101 -3.24 -0.67 -3.31
C ALA A 101 -4.72 -0.33 -3.09
N ALA A 102 -5.22 0.75 -3.72
CA ALA A 102 -6.64 1.13 -3.68
C ALA A 102 -7.58 0.07 -4.29
N LYS A 103 -7.04 -0.84 -5.13
CA LYS A 103 -7.73 -1.97 -5.73
C LYS A 103 -7.43 -3.30 -5.01
N GLY A 104 -6.68 -3.27 -3.91
CA GLY A 104 -6.32 -4.46 -3.11
C GLY A 104 -5.04 -5.17 -3.53
N TYR A 105 -4.29 -4.65 -4.50
CA TYR A 105 -3.00 -5.22 -4.90
C TYR A 105 -1.90 -4.90 -3.90
N ASP A 106 -1.08 -5.89 -3.58
CA ASP A 106 0.11 -5.74 -2.73
C ASP A 106 1.30 -5.17 -3.52
N TYR A 107 2.49 -5.13 -2.88
CA TYR A 107 3.70 -4.61 -3.52
C TYR A 107 4.35 -5.58 -4.55
N SER A 108 3.75 -6.73 -4.86
CA SER A 108 4.31 -7.68 -5.84
C SER A 108 4.45 -7.09 -7.24
N HIS A 109 3.53 -6.19 -7.61
CA HIS A 109 3.51 -5.47 -8.89
C HIS A 109 3.94 -4.01 -8.73
N SER A 110 4.95 -3.76 -7.89
CA SER A 110 5.46 -2.41 -7.63
C SER A 110 6.90 -2.25 -8.09
N ASN A 111 7.23 -1.07 -8.62
CA ASN A 111 8.54 -0.76 -9.17
C ASN A 111 9.13 0.48 -8.50
N LEU A 112 10.45 0.61 -8.49
CA LEU A 112 11.09 1.83 -7.98
C LEU A 112 10.88 2.97 -8.98
N GLN A 113 10.31 4.07 -8.49
CA GLN A 113 10.01 5.25 -9.30
C GLN A 113 10.55 6.49 -8.60
N ASP A 114 10.94 7.50 -9.37
CA ASP A 114 11.30 8.80 -8.83
C ASP A 114 10.12 9.39 -8.07
N ARG A 115 10.37 9.85 -6.86
CA ARG A 115 9.34 10.31 -5.92
C ARG A 115 8.46 11.41 -6.51
N ASP A 116 9.04 12.31 -7.30
CA ASP A 116 8.28 13.41 -7.89
C ASP A 116 7.36 12.91 -9.00
N LEU A 117 7.79 11.92 -9.78
CA LEU A 117 6.93 11.25 -10.77
C LEU A 117 5.80 10.45 -10.09
N HIS A 118 6.10 9.77 -8.98
CA HIS A 118 5.12 9.03 -8.21
C HIS A 118 4.02 9.94 -7.62
N ARG A 119 4.43 11.09 -7.08
CA ARG A 119 3.50 12.12 -6.58
C ARG A 119 2.68 12.73 -7.71
N LEU A 120 3.31 12.98 -8.86
CA LEU A 120 2.62 13.49 -10.04
C LEU A 120 1.56 12.49 -10.52
N GLN A 121 1.88 11.20 -10.50
CA GLN A 121 0.94 10.13 -10.80
C GLN A 121 -0.28 10.20 -9.87
N HIS A 122 -0.08 10.18 -8.55
CA HIS A 122 -1.18 10.26 -7.57
C HIS A 122 -2.04 11.51 -7.69
N LYS A 123 -1.44 12.65 -8.08
CA LYS A 123 -2.18 13.89 -8.33
C LYS A 123 -3.20 13.74 -9.47
N TYR A 124 -2.88 12.97 -10.51
CA TYR A 124 -3.73 12.86 -11.71
C TYR A 124 -4.64 11.63 -11.70
N ASP A 125 -4.32 10.59 -10.95
CA ASP A 125 -5.10 9.34 -10.91
C ASP A 125 -5.88 9.10 -9.61
N ASP A 126 -6.01 10.14 -8.78
CA ASP A 126 -6.64 10.08 -7.46
C ASP A 126 -6.12 8.89 -6.63
N PHE A 127 -4.81 8.85 -6.42
CA PHE A 127 -4.16 7.75 -5.68
C PHE A 127 -4.44 6.36 -6.29
N GLY A 128 -4.59 6.30 -7.62
CA GLY A 128 -4.91 5.10 -8.36
C GLY A 128 -6.40 4.71 -8.42
N ARG A 129 -7.30 5.45 -7.74
CA ARG A 129 -8.75 5.13 -7.78
C ARG A 129 -9.37 5.39 -9.14
N ALA A 130 -8.86 6.39 -9.87
CA ALA A 130 -9.38 6.74 -11.19
C ALA A 130 -8.90 5.82 -12.32
N ASN A 131 -7.84 5.02 -12.08
CA ASN A 131 -7.30 4.12 -13.09
C ASN A 131 -8.19 2.86 -13.24
N THR A 132 -8.37 2.39 -14.47
CA THR A 132 -8.99 1.07 -14.72
C THR A 132 -8.03 -0.04 -14.30
N GLU A 133 -8.58 -1.11 -13.71
CA GLU A 133 -7.80 -2.29 -13.32
C GLU A 133 -7.21 -2.99 -14.55
N ARG A 134 -5.93 -3.39 -14.45
CA ARG A 134 -5.24 -4.08 -15.53
C ARG A 134 -5.40 -5.60 -15.36
N PRO A 135 -5.84 -6.35 -16.38
CA PRO A 135 -5.97 -7.80 -16.28
C PRO A 135 -4.64 -8.47 -15.92
N LEU A 136 -4.71 -9.53 -15.12
CA LEU A 136 -3.58 -10.40 -14.82
C LEU A 136 -3.11 -11.10 -16.11
N PRO A 137 -1.80 -11.11 -16.42
CA PRO A 137 -1.27 -11.90 -17.52
C PRO A 137 -1.42 -13.40 -17.27
#